data_AF-D3UZ17-F1
#
_entry.id   AF-D3UZ17-F1
#
_cell.length_a   1.000
_cell.length_b   1.000
_cell.length_c   1.000
_cell.angle_alpha   90.00
_cell.angle_beta   90.00
_cell.angle_gamma   90.00
#
_symmetry.space_group_name_H-M   'P 1'
#
loop_
_entity.id
_entity.type
_entity.pdbx_description
1 polymer ?
#
loop_
_entity_poly.entity_id
_entity_poly.type
_entity_poly.pdbx_seq_one_letter_code
_entity_poly.pdbx_strand_id
1 'polypeptide(L)'
;MFLSIAMENNTVDKIAVEKLFDWEVINGMPINECHEPLEIITDTDKLRQQSAYFFAGIKGSIEYCTVRENVARKLVIASQLLPPHLGLLVLDGWRSRETQQALQEQTQIKIADQYRHLSVEEQKALLQQFVAPAPTEQHQISPHLTGGSVDVTLFDVASGKPLFLGTEFDEVTELSYTAALEKEPEKNMPAILYRRLLYNAMIQVGFTNLPTEWWHYDYGNSLWAFYKNDIAIYGAVDGTRNR
;
A
#
# COMPACT_ATOMS: atom_id res chain seq x y z
N MET A 1 34.68 17.84 28.01
CA MET A 1 33.32 18.31 28.27
C MET A 1 32.45 17.69 27.19
N PHE A 2 31.89 16.52 27.48
CA PHE A 2 31.15 15.73 26.50
C PHE A 2 29.78 16.39 26.25
N LEU A 3 29.49 16.62 24.97
CA LEU A 3 28.18 17.04 24.48
C LEU A 3 27.15 15.95 24.80
N SER A 4 26.46 16.11 25.92
CA SER A 4 25.14 15.53 26.16
C SER A 4 24.14 16.48 25.51
N ILE A 5 23.85 16.24 24.23
CA ILE A 5 22.63 16.79 23.61
C ILE A 5 21.59 15.69 23.76
N ALA A 6 20.52 16.05 24.45
CA ALA A 6 19.43 15.21 24.84
C ALA A 6 18.87 14.41 23.65
N MET A 7 18.76 13.10 23.85
CA MET A 7 17.78 12.27 23.16
C MET A 7 16.41 12.70 23.69
N GLU A 8 15.88 13.82 23.20
CA GLU A 8 14.51 14.23 23.47
C GLU A 8 13.56 13.30 22.71
N ASN A 9 12.91 12.41 23.46
CA ASN A 9 11.67 11.69 23.18
C ASN A 9 11.04 11.90 21.79
N ASN A 10 11.62 11.33 20.73
CA ASN A 10 10.94 11.14 19.46
C ASN A 10 10.03 9.91 19.56
N THR A 11 8.96 10.02 20.36
CA THR A 11 7.90 9.02 20.32
C THR A 11 7.11 9.23 19.05
N VAL A 12 7.51 8.55 17.96
CA VAL A 12 6.67 8.49 16.75
C VAL A 12 5.32 7.91 17.15
N ASP A 13 4.25 8.58 16.74
CA ASP A 13 2.88 8.24 17.11
C ASP A 13 2.57 6.78 16.74
N LYS A 14 1.85 6.11 17.65
CA LYS A 14 1.41 4.73 17.44
C LYS A 14 0.40 4.67 16.30
N ILE A 15 0.39 3.54 15.60
CA ILE A 15 -0.60 3.27 14.56
C ILE A 15 -1.95 3.02 15.25
N ALA A 16 -2.97 3.78 14.85
CA ALA A 16 -4.33 3.54 15.31
C ALA A 16 -4.87 2.24 14.69
N VAL A 17 -5.58 1.44 15.47
CA VAL A 17 -6.32 0.30 14.92
C VAL A 17 -7.56 0.86 14.21
N GLU A 18 -7.52 0.85 12.88
CA GLU A 18 -8.66 1.25 12.06
C GLU A 18 -9.68 0.10 11.93
N LYS A 19 -10.93 0.46 11.63
CA LYS A 19 -12.02 -0.50 11.44
C LYS A 19 -11.72 -1.37 10.21
N LEU A 20 -12.03 -2.66 10.28
CA LEU A 20 -12.01 -3.51 9.08
C LEU A 20 -12.99 -2.98 8.02
N PHE A 21 -12.61 -3.15 6.75
CA PHE A 21 -13.37 -2.70 5.60
C PHE A 21 -14.49 -3.68 5.22
N ASP A 22 -15.45 -3.17 4.45
CA ASP A 22 -16.53 -3.96 3.87
C ASP A 22 -16.59 -3.70 2.36
N TRP A 23 -16.21 -4.70 1.57
CA TRP A 23 -16.18 -4.59 0.11
C TRP A 23 -17.56 -4.30 -0.49
N GLU A 24 -18.65 -4.77 0.12
CA GLU A 24 -20.01 -4.50 -0.39
C GLU A 24 -20.32 -3.00 -0.28
N VAL A 25 -19.99 -2.38 0.86
CA VAL A 25 -20.15 -0.94 1.08
C VAL A 25 -19.23 -0.14 0.15
N ILE A 26 -17.95 -0.50 0.08
CA ILE A 26 -16.94 0.21 -0.72
C ILE A 26 -17.30 0.20 -2.21
N ASN A 27 -17.73 -0.95 -2.73
CA ASN A 27 -18.13 -1.07 -4.13
C ASN A 27 -19.40 -0.27 -4.42
N GLY A 28 -20.26 -0.02 -3.44
CA GLY A 28 -21.46 0.81 -3.60
C GLY A 28 -21.19 2.32 -3.56
N MET A 29 -19.97 2.78 -3.25
CA MET A 29 -19.69 4.20 -3.07
C MET A 29 -19.72 4.96 -4.41
N PRO A 30 -20.35 6.16 -4.46
CA PRO A 30 -20.36 6.98 -5.66
C PRO A 30 -18.94 7.49 -5.98
N ILE A 31 -18.62 7.51 -7.28
CA ILE A 31 -17.36 8.02 -7.80
C ILE A 31 -17.64 9.26 -8.66
N ASN A 32 -17.07 10.40 -8.26
CA ASN A 32 -17.03 11.64 -9.04
C ASN A 32 -15.66 11.79 -9.71
N GLU A 33 -15.42 11.01 -10.77
CA GLU A 33 -14.14 10.96 -11.47
C GLU A 33 -13.65 12.35 -11.90
N CYS A 34 -12.44 12.72 -11.48
CA CYS A 34 -11.83 14.02 -11.76
C CYS A 34 -10.94 14.05 -13.02
N HIS A 35 -10.73 12.91 -13.68
CA HIS A 35 -9.96 12.72 -14.91
C HIS A 35 -8.47 13.07 -14.82
N GLU A 36 -7.90 13.07 -13.62
CA GLU A 36 -6.47 13.29 -13.42
C GLU A 36 -5.63 12.21 -14.16
N PRO A 37 -4.57 12.57 -14.92
CA PRO A 37 -3.81 11.58 -15.68
C PRO A 37 -3.03 10.62 -14.77
N LEU A 38 -2.70 9.44 -15.31
CA LEU A 38 -1.66 8.59 -14.75
C LEU A 38 -0.29 9.12 -15.20
N GLU A 39 0.65 9.18 -14.26
CA GLU A 39 2.03 9.60 -14.48
C GLU A 39 2.97 8.52 -13.95
N ILE A 40 4.13 8.37 -14.60
CA ILE A 40 5.22 7.55 -14.08
C ILE A 40 5.83 8.24 -12.86
N ILE A 41 6.02 7.51 -11.77
CA ILE A 41 6.73 8.03 -10.60
C ILE A 41 8.18 8.33 -10.99
N THR A 42 8.59 9.58 -10.80
CA THR A 42 9.96 10.02 -11.07
C THR A 42 10.81 9.89 -9.81
N ASP A 43 11.93 9.18 -9.93
CA ASP A 43 12.87 9.01 -8.84
C ASP A 43 13.49 10.34 -8.39
N THR A 44 13.73 10.44 -7.09
CA THR A 44 14.46 11.51 -6.40
C THR A 44 15.43 10.90 -5.38
N ASP A 45 16.16 11.72 -4.64
CA ASP A 45 17.06 11.24 -3.58
C ASP A 45 16.31 10.43 -2.49
N LYS A 46 15.02 10.73 -2.25
CA LYS A 46 14.21 10.12 -1.18
C LYS A 46 12.95 9.41 -1.67
N LEU A 47 12.66 9.39 -2.96
CA LEU A 47 11.54 8.66 -3.55
C LEU A 47 12.07 7.81 -4.70
N ARG A 48 11.81 6.51 -4.68
CA ARG A 48 12.20 5.60 -5.76
C ARG A 48 11.03 4.70 -6.14
N GLN A 49 11.07 4.14 -7.34
CA GLN A 49 10.11 3.11 -7.76
C GLN A 49 10.82 1.84 -8.25
N GLN A 50 10.22 0.69 -7.94
CA GLN A 50 10.65 -0.62 -8.41
C GLN A 50 9.42 -1.52 -8.52
N SER A 51 8.88 -1.65 -9.74
CA SER A 51 7.70 -2.48 -10.02
C SER A 51 7.93 -3.95 -9.64
N ALA A 52 7.52 -4.31 -8.42
CA ALA A 52 7.80 -5.61 -7.83
C ALA A 52 7.19 -6.74 -8.66
N TYR A 53 5.97 -6.53 -9.16
CA TYR A 53 5.25 -7.49 -9.98
C TYR A 53 5.84 -7.69 -11.37
N PHE A 54 6.39 -6.63 -11.98
CA PHE A 54 7.10 -6.76 -13.25
C PHE A 54 8.36 -7.60 -13.09
N PHE A 55 9.18 -7.31 -12.09
CA PHE A 55 10.38 -8.10 -11.82
C PHE A 55 10.08 -9.55 -11.38
N ALA A 56 8.90 -9.79 -10.79
CA ALA A 56 8.41 -11.13 -10.49
C ALA A 56 7.79 -11.86 -11.70
N GLY A 57 7.70 -11.22 -12.88
CA GLY A 57 7.14 -11.82 -14.09
C GLY A 57 5.63 -12.03 -14.03
N ILE A 58 4.90 -11.23 -13.23
CA ILE A 58 3.45 -11.31 -13.12
C ILE A 58 2.81 -10.88 -14.45
N LYS A 59 1.86 -11.66 -14.93
CA LYS A 59 1.16 -11.41 -16.19
C LYS A 59 0.48 -10.04 -16.18
N GLY A 60 0.60 -9.29 -17.28
CA GLY A 60 -0.03 -7.97 -17.46
C GLY A 60 0.58 -6.83 -16.64
N SER A 61 1.62 -7.10 -15.84
CA SER A 61 2.32 -6.06 -15.06
C SER A 61 3.20 -5.19 -15.97
N ILE A 62 3.47 -3.96 -15.51
CA ILE A 62 4.22 -2.95 -16.27
C ILE A 62 5.51 -2.59 -15.55
N GLU A 63 6.54 -2.20 -16.32
CA GLU A 63 7.90 -1.95 -15.82
C GLU A 63 8.00 -0.80 -14.83
N TYR A 64 7.15 0.23 -14.98
CA TYR A 64 7.18 1.44 -14.17
C TYR A 64 5.92 1.55 -13.32
N CYS A 65 6.09 1.90 -12.04
CA CYS A 65 4.97 2.27 -11.19
C CYS A 65 4.36 3.58 -11.69
N THR A 66 3.07 3.52 -12.07
CA THR A 66 2.30 4.68 -12.53
C THR A 66 1.18 4.97 -11.54
N VAL A 67 0.90 6.24 -11.27
CA VAL A 67 -0.15 6.67 -10.31
C VAL A 67 -0.81 7.96 -10.80
N ARG A 68 -1.93 8.37 -10.21
CA ARG A 68 -2.52 9.68 -10.52
C ARG A 68 -1.55 10.82 -10.17
N GLU A 69 -1.56 11.92 -10.93
CA GLU A 69 -0.62 13.04 -10.78
C GLU A 69 -0.51 13.55 -9.32
N ASN A 70 -1.63 13.76 -8.63
CA ASN A 70 -1.66 14.20 -7.23
C ASN A 70 -1.15 13.12 -6.26
N VAL A 71 -1.34 11.83 -6.57
CA VAL A 71 -0.72 10.73 -5.81
C VAL A 71 0.80 10.83 -5.91
N ALA A 72 1.35 11.02 -7.12
CA ALA A 72 2.79 11.22 -7.31
C ALA A 72 3.32 12.43 -6.52
N ARG A 73 2.61 13.57 -6.56
CA ARG A 73 2.97 14.76 -5.76
C ARG A 73 2.96 14.48 -4.25
N LYS A 74 1.95 13.77 -3.75
CA LYS A 74 1.85 13.41 -2.34
C LYS A 74 2.96 12.47 -1.89
N LEU A 75 3.36 11.52 -2.72
CA LEU A 75 4.50 10.63 -2.44
C LEU A 75 5.81 11.42 -2.29
N VAL A 76 6.03 12.43 -3.14
CA VAL A 76 7.18 13.33 -3.00
C VAL A 76 7.12 14.02 -1.64
N ILE A 77 5.98 14.61 -1.25
CA ILE A 77 5.83 15.27 0.05
C ILE A 77 6.04 14.27 1.21
N ALA A 78 5.44 13.07 1.14
CA ALA A 78 5.58 12.04 2.16
C ALA A 78 7.04 11.63 2.35
N SER A 79 7.79 11.46 1.27
CA SER A 79 9.23 11.16 1.33
C SER A 79 10.04 12.23 2.06
N GLN A 80 9.63 13.50 1.99
CA GLN A 80 10.30 14.61 2.66
C GLN A 80 9.98 14.68 4.16
N LEU A 81 8.85 14.11 4.60
CA LEU A 81 8.49 14.01 6.02
C LEU A 81 9.30 12.93 6.77
N LEU A 82 9.86 11.97 6.05
CA LEU A 82 10.70 10.93 6.62
C LEU A 82 12.05 11.49 7.15
N PRO A 83 12.66 10.86 8.16
CA PRO A 83 14.03 11.19 8.59
C PRO A 83 15.02 11.26 7.42
N PRO A 84 16.09 12.08 7.49
CA PRO A 84 16.99 12.31 6.36
C PRO A 84 17.68 11.05 5.79
N HIS A 85 17.86 10.02 6.61
CA HIS A 85 18.49 8.76 6.21
C HIS A 85 17.52 7.75 5.57
N LEU A 86 16.22 8.06 5.54
CA LEU A 86 15.17 7.18 5.00
C LEU A 86 14.53 7.79 3.77
N GLY A 87 14.25 6.95 2.78
CA GLY A 87 13.41 7.28 1.63
C GLY A 87 12.23 6.32 1.50
N LEU A 88 11.31 6.67 0.60
CA LEU A 88 10.12 5.90 0.24
C LEU A 88 10.36 5.15 -1.07
N LEU A 89 10.17 3.84 -1.06
CA LEU A 89 10.24 2.98 -2.25
C LEU A 89 8.82 2.53 -2.62
N VAL A 90 8.38 2.87 -3.82
CA VAL A 90 7.12 2.41 -4.39
C VAL A 90 7.34 1.08 -5.08
N LEU A 91 6.64 0.05 -4.61
CA LEU A 91 6.70 -1.33 -5.10
C LEU A 91 5.63 -1.61 -6.15
N ASP A 92 4.48 -0.96 -6.01
CA ASP A 92 3.38 -1.05 -6.97
C ASP A 92 2.51 0.21 -6.98
N GLY A 93 1.84 0.46 -8.10
CA GLY A 93 0.93 1.58 -8.32
C GLY A 93 -0.30 1.13 -9.10
N TRP A 94 -0.56 1.72 -10.26
CA TRP A 94 -1.64 1.30 -11.12
C TRP A 94 -1.46 -0.15 -11.60
N ARG A 95 -2.50 -0.97 -11.41
CA ARG A 95 -2.55 -2.36 -11.87
C ARG A 95 -3.60 -2.54 -12.95
N SER A 96 -3.23 -3.26 -14.01
CA SER A 96 -4.19 -3.71 -15.01
C SER A 96 -5.13 -4.77 -14.42
N ARG A 97 -6.30 -4.98 -15.05
CA ARG A 97 -7.22 -6.08 -14.68
C ARG A 97 -6.55 -7.45 -14.80
N GLU A 98 -5.67 -7.62 -15.79
CA GLU A 98 -4.92 -8.86 -16.01
C GLU A 98 -3.92 -9.11 -14.88
N THR A 99 -3.20 -8.07 -14.42
CA THR A 99 -2.34 -8.16 -13.24
C THR A 99 -3.14 -8.50 -12.00
N GLN A 100 -4.28 -7.82 -11.78
CA GLN A 100 -5.15 -8.09 -10.63
C GLN A 100 -5.61 -9.55 -10.62
N GLN A 101 -6.03 -10.08 -11.76
CA GLN A 101 -6.46 -11.47 -11.88
C GLN A 101 -5.29 -12.44 -11.61
N ALA A 102 -4.11 -12.19 -12.19
CA ALA A 102 -2.95 -13.04 -11.97
C ALA A 102 -2.51 -13.08 -10.49
N LEU A 103 -2.56 -11.95 -9.79
CA LEU A 103 -2.25 -11.86 -8.35
C LEU A 103 -3.29 -12.61 -7.50
N GLN A 104 -4.57 -12.49 -7.86
CA GLN A 104 -5.62 -13.23 -7.17
C GLN A 104 -5.43 -14.75 -7.29
N GLU A 105 -5.16 -15.24 -8.51
CA GLU A 105 -4.90 -16.66 -8.77
C GLU A 105 -3.67 -17.17 -8.01
N GLN A 106 -2.56 -16.43 -8.05
CA GLN A 106 -1.34 -16.81 -7.33
C GLN A 106 -1.54 -16.82 -5.81
N THR A 107 -2.23 -15.83 -5.27
CA THR A 107 -2.47 -15.73 -3.82
C THR A 107 -3.44 -16.81 -3.36
N GLN A 108 -4.45 -17.14 -4.16
CA GLN A 108 -5.34 -18.27 -3.89
C GLN A 108 -4.56 -19.59 -3.78
N ILE A 109 -3.60 -19.83 -4.68
CA ILE A 109 -2.72 -21.02 -4.62
C ILE A 109 -1.86 -21.00 -3.35
N LYS A 110 -1.24 -19.86 -3.01
CA LYS A 110 -0.44 -19.71 -1.78
C LYS A 110 -1.26 -20.01 -0.52
N ILE A 111 -2.47 -19.45 -0.45
CA ILE A 111 -3.38 -19.67 0.69
C ILE A 111 -3.78 -21.13 0.79
N ALA A 112 -4.16 -21.75 -0.33
CA ALA A 112 -4.53 -23.15 -0.35
C ALA A 112 -3.39 -24.06 0.12
N ASP A 113 -2.13 -23.71 -0.20
CA ASP A 113 -0.96 -24.48 0.21
C ASP A 113 -0.56 -24.25 1.69
N GLN A 114 -0.57 -22.99 2.15
CA GLN A 114 -0.15 -22.62 3.50
C GLN A 114 -1.21 -22.94 4.55
N TYR A 115 -2.49 -22.82 4.18
CA TYR A 115 -3.63 -22.94 5.09
C TYR A 115 -4.53 -24.15 4.74
N ARG A 116 -3.91 -25.29 4.37
CA ARG A 116 -4.63 -26.55 4.03
C ARG A 116 -5.58 -27.08 5.12
N HIS A 117 -5.43 -26.61 6.35
CA HIS A 117 -6.28 -26.99 7.48
C HIS A 117 -7.59 -26.19 7.55
N LEU A 118 -7.67 -25.05 6.86
CA LEU A 118 -8.87 -24.24 6.76
C LEU A 118 -9.82 -24.79 5.69
N SER A 119 -11.12 -24.59 5.89
CA SER A 119 -12.16 -24.85 4.89
C SER A 119 -12.00 -23.94 3.66
N VAL A 120 -12.68 -24.29 2.56
CA VAL A 120 -12.65 -23.51 1.32
C VAL A 120 -13.23 -22.10 1.56
N GLU A 121 -14.27 -22.01 2.38
CA GLU A 121 -14.92 -20.76 2.76
C GLU A 121 -13.99 -19.86 3.58
N GLU A 122 -13.25 -20.43 4.54
CA GLU A 122 -12.26 -19.71 5.35
C GLU A 122 -11.07 -19.24 4.50
N GLN A 123 -10.57 -20.07 3.58
CA GLN A 123 -9.51 -19.70 2.64
C GLN A 123 -9.97 -18.56 1.71
N LYS A 124 -11.23 -18.60 1.25
CA LYS A 124 -11.81 -17.51 0.45
C LYS A 124 -11.93 -16.22 1.25
N ALA A 125 -12.35 -16.30 2.51
CA ALA A 125 -12.41 -15.13 3.40
C ALA A 125 -11.02 -14.54 3.63
N LEU A 126 -9.99 -15.38 3.85
CA LEU A 126 -8.60 -14.95 3.97
C LEU A 126 -8.11 -14.26 2.69
N LEU A 127 -8.39 -14.83 1.52
CA LEU A 127 -8.02 -14.23 0.23
C LEU A 127 -8.58 -12.81 0.08
N GLN A 128 -9.84 -12.59 0.47
CA GLN A 128 -10.50 -11.28 0.38
C GLN A 128 -9.94 -10.23 1.35
N GLN A 129 -9.16 -10.62 2.35
CA GLN A 129 -8.48 -9.70 3.28
C GLN A 129 -7.15 -9.15 2.73
N PHE A 130 -6.51 -9.88 1.82
CA PHE A 130 -5.17 -9.55 1.29
C PHE A 130 -5.16 -9.23 -0.21
N VAL A 131 -6.23 -9.59 -0.94
CA VAL A 131 -6.33 -9.31 -2.37
C VAL A 131 -7.74 -8.86 -2.70
N ALA A 132 -7.85 -7.65 -3.23
CA ALA A 132 -9.11 -7.16 -3.77
C ALA A 132 -9.62 -8.13 -4.87
N PRO A 133 -10.92 -8.46 -4.89
CA PRO A 133 -11.46 -9.37 -5.90
C PRO A 133 -11.20 -8.85 -7.32
N ALA A 134 -10.90 -9.75 -8.26
CA ALA A 134 -10.85 -9.37 -9.67
C ALA A 134 -12.22 -8.82 -10.11
N PRO A 135 -12.28 -7.72 -10.86
CA PRO A 135 -13.55 -7.15 -11.31
C PRO A 135 -14.34 -8.13 -12.20
N THR A 136 -15.54 -8.56 -11.80
CA THR A 136 -16.39 -9.49 -12.59
C THR A 136 -17.77 -8.92 -12.95
N GLU A 137 -17.85 -7.61 -13.19
CA GLU A 137 -19.04 -6.81 -13.58
C GLU A 137 -19.77 -6.05 -12.45
N GLN A 138 -20.11 -4.81 -12.81
CA GLN A 138 -20.72 -3.70 -12.06
C GLN A 138 -20.24 -3.45 -10.62
N HIS A 139 -19.36 -2.44 -10.52
CA HIS A 139 -18.93 -1.69 -9.32
C HIS A 139 -17.78 -2.27 -8.48
N GLN A 140 -17.19 -3.40 -8.85
CA GLN A 140 -15.92 -3.84 -8.25
C GLN A 140 -14.75 -3.23 -9.01
N ILE A 141 -14.30 -2.05 -8.59
CA ILE A 141 -13.07 -1.45 -9.11
C ILE A 141 -11.97 -1.73 -8.09
N SER A 142 -11.00 -2.57 -8.47
CA SER A 142 -9.78 -2.74 -7.66
C SER A 142 -9.18 -1.37 -7.39
N PRO A 143 -8.84 -1.02 -6.13
CA PRO A 143 -8.27 0.28 -5.80
C PRO A 143 -7.07 0.65 -6.68
N HIS A 144 -6.17 -0.30 -6.97
CA HIS A 144 -5.02 -0.07 -7.85
C HIS A 144 -5.40 0.22 -9.30
N LEU A 145 -6.52 -0.31 -9.82
CA LEU A 145 -6.98 -0.02 -11.18
C LEU A 145 -7.34 1.47 -11.37
N THR A 146 -7.55 2.21 -10.28
CA THR A 146 -7.81 3.66 -10.33
C THR A 146 -6.54 4.50 -10.46
N GLY A 147 -5.37 3.94 -10.14
CA GLY A 147 -4.12 4.68 -9.95
C GLY A 147 -4.07 5.52 -8.66
N GLY A 148 -5.08 5.37 -7.79
CA GLY A 148 -5.17 6.01 -6.48
C GLY A 148 -4.46 5.25 -5.35
N SER A 149 -4.07 3.99 -5.59
CA SER A 149 -3.41 3.13 -4.59
C SER A 149 -1.93 2.95 -4.88
N VAL A 150 -1.17 2.73 -3.82
CA VAL A 150 0.26 2.45 -3.86
C VAL A 150 0.65 1.43 -2.80
N ASP A 151 1.58 0.56 -3.19
CA ASP A 151 2.28 -0.31 -2.25
C ASP A 151 3.68 0.22 -2.05
N VAL A 152 4.06 0.47 -0.80
CA VAL A 152 5.31 1.16 -0.47
C VAL A 152 6.07 0.51 0.68
N THR A 153 7.39 0.68 0.67
CA THR A 153 8.27 0.38 1.80
C THR A 153 9.26 1.52 2.01
N LEU A 154 10.10 1.42 3.05
CA LEU A 154 11.20 2.35 3.29
C LEU A 154 12.51 1.80 2.74
N PHE A 155 13.42 2.68 2.35
CA PHE A 155 14.80 2.34 2.02
C PHE A 155 15.79 3.22 2.77
N ASP A 156 16.98 2.69 3.05
CA ASP A 156 18.11 3.46 3.57
C ASP A 156 18.75 4.27 2.43
N VAL A 157 18.83 5.60 2.57
CA VAL A 157 19.32 6.51 1.52
C VAL A 157 20.79 6.24 1.18
N ALA A 158 21.62 5.89 2.18
CA ALA A 158 23.05 5.71 1.96
C ALA A 158 23.36 4.41 1.20
N SER A 159 22.70 3.31 1.54
CA SER A 159 22.90 2.02 0.88
C SER A 159 21.96 1.77 -0.29
N GLY A 160 20.87 2.52 -0.40
CA GLY A 160 19.80 2.32 -1.38
C GLY A 160 18.99 1.04 -1.18
N LYS A 161 19.05 0.42 0.01
CA LYS A 161 18.46 -0.90 0.25
C LYS A 161 17.10 -0.77 0.92
N PRO A 162 16.09 -1.56 0.50
CA PRO A 162 14.83 -1.66 1.21
C PRO A 162 15.03 -2.12 2.65
N LEU A 163 14.20 -1.62 3.56
CA LEU A 163 14.20 -1.99 4.97
C LEU A 163 13.16 -3.07 5.24
N PHE A 164 13.47 -3.95 6.19
CA PHE A 164 12.53 -4.95 6.67
C PHE A 164 11.59 -4.34 7.71
N LEU A 165 10.29 -4.35 7.42
CA LEU A 165 9.25 -3.76 8.26
C LEU A 165 8.48 -4.82 9.06
N GLY A 166 9.01 -6.03 9.21
CA GLY A 166 8.48 -7.06 10.12
C GLY A 166 7.83 -8.25 9.42
N THR A 167 7.44 -8.09 8.16
CA THR A 167 7.05 -9.17 7.24
C THR A 167 7.55 -8.82 5.84
N GLU A 168 7.60 -9.81 4.94
CA GLU A 168 7.85 -9.56 3.53
C GLU A 168 6.64 -8.85 2.88
N PHE A 169 6.88 -8.18 1.75
CA PHE A 169 5.81 -7.66 0.89
C PHE A 169 4.93 -8.84 0.39
N ASP A 170 3.61 -8.64 0.35
CA ASP A 170 2.61 -9.67 0.04
C ASP A 170 2.58 -10.91 0.96
N GLU A 171 3.18 -10.83 2.15
CA GLU A 171 3.11 -11.94 3.10
C GLU A 171 1.69 -12.08 3.67
N VAL A 172 1.06 -13.22 3.44
CA VAL A 172 -0.32 -13.51 3.89
C VAL A 172 -0.29 -14.02 5.33
N THR A 173 -0.26 -13.10 6.28
CA THR A 173 -0.21 -13.38 7.72
C THR A 173 -0.78 -12.21 8.53
N GLU A 174 -1.27 -12.48 9.75
CA GLU A 174 -1.72 -11.42 10.66
C GLU A 174 -0.60 -10.43 11.03
N LEU A 175 0.67 -10.84 10.94
CA LEU A 175 1.79 -9.93 11.17
C LEU A 175 1.91 -8.85 10.09
N SER A 176 1.29 -9.03 8.92
CA SER A 176 1.22 -8.02 7.87
C SER A 176 0.23 -6.91 8.17
N TYR A 177 -0.70 -7.12 9.12
CA TYR A 177 -1.62 -6.07 9.54
C TYR A 177 -0.84 -4.88 10.09
N THR A 178 -1.26 -3.67 9.73
CA THR A 178 -0.48 -2.44 9.93
C THR A 178 -0.13 -2.22 11.39
N ALA A 179 -1.08 -2.43 12.29
CA ALA A 179 -0.91 -2.28 13.73
C ALA A 179 -0.43 -3.56 14.46
N ALA A 180 -0.15 -4.67 13.77
CA ALA A 180 0.15 -5.95 14.44
C ALA A 180 1.36 -5.88 15.38
N LEU A 181 2.40 -5.14 14.99
CA LEU A 181 3.63 -5.03 15.76
C LEU A 181 3.45 -4.22 17.06
N GLU A 182 2.37 -3.43 17.18
CA GLU A 182 2.06 -2.61 18.37
C GLU A 182 1.75 -3.46 19.61
N LYS A 183 1.43 -4.75 19.44
CA LYS A 183 1.16 -5.68 20.55
C LYS A 183 2.40 -5.94 21.41
N GLU A 184 3.58 -6.00 20.78
CA GLU A 184 4.86 -6.32 21.44
C GLU A 184 6.00 -5.41 20.93
N PRO A 185 5.93 -4.09 21.19
CA PRO A 185 6.76 -3.09 20.51
C PRO A 185 8.25 -3.29 20.73
N GLU A 186 8.68 -3.71 21.92
CA GLU A 186 10.09 -3.92 22.24
C GLU A 186 10.70 -5.08 21.45
N LYS A 187 9.94 -6.16 21.21
CA LYS A 187 10.39 -7.32 20.43
C LYS A 187 10.44 -7.05 18.94
N ASN A 188 9.63 -6.10 18.48
CA ASN A 188 9.46 -5.78 17.07
C ASN A 188 10.33 -4.60 16.60
N MET A 189 11.29 -4.15 17.42
CA MET A 189 12.27 -3.15 16.99
C MET A 189 13.30 -3.76 16.01
N PRO A 190 13.74 -3.03 14.97
CA PRO A 190 13.34 -1.67 14.60
C PRO A 190 12.09 -1.59 13.69
N ALA A 191 11.54 -2.73 13.27
CA ALA A 191 10.44 -2.80 12.30
C ALA A 191 9.20 -1.97 12.69
N ILE A 192 8.81 -1.99 13.97
CA ILE A 192 7.68 -1.18 14.45
C ILE A 192 7.92 0.32 14.28
N LEU A 193 9.15 0.81 14.51
CA LEU A 193 9.49 2.22 14.33
C LEU A 193 9.37 2.60 12.85
N TYR A 194 9.85 1.75 11.96
CA TYR A 194 9.73 1.96 10.51
C TYR A 194 8.27 1.96 10.05
N ARG A 195 7.42 1.03 10.53
CA ARG A 195 5.99 1.05 10.22
C ARG A 195 5.32 2.33 10.70
N ARG A 196 5.60 2.78 11.93
CA ARG A 196 5.06 4.05 12.45
C ARG A 196 5.50 5.25 11.61
N LEU A 197 6.77 5.32 11.23
CA LEU A 197 7.28 6.41 10.37
C LEU A 197 6.60 6.43 9.01
N LEU A 198 6.50 5.27 8.36
CA LEU A 198 5.81 5.12 7.08
C LEU A 198 4.35 5.53 7.19
N TYR A 199 3.61 4.93 8.13
CA TYR A 199 2.19 5.20 8.33
C TYR A 199 1.94 6.69 8.56
N ASN A 200 2.64 7.32 9.51
CA ASN A 200 2.41 8.73 9.82
C ASN A 200 2.76 9.66 8.65
N ALA A 201 3.85 9.40 7.92
CA ALA A 201 4.22 10.19 6.75
C ALA A 201 3.15 10.13 5.64
N MET A 202 2.57 8.95 5.40
CA MET A 202 1.52 8.74 4.40
C MET A 202 0.19 9.38 4.82
N ILE A 203 -0.26 9.14 6.06
CA ILE A 203 -1.51 9.72 6.59
C ILE A 203 -1.44 11.25 6.62
N GLN A 204 -0.29 11.83 6.98
CA GLN A 204 -0.13 13.28 7.06
C GLN A 204 -0.33 14.00 5.71
N VAL A 205 -0.05 13.34 4.58
CA VAL A 205 -0.28 13.90 3.24
C VAL A 205 -1.65 13.52 2.65
N GLY A 206 -2.49 12.86 3.43
CA GLY A 206 -3.91 12.61 3.12
C GLY A 206 -4.24 11.21 2.62
N PHE A 207 -3.28 10.28 2.58
CA PHE A 207 -3.59 8.87 2.32
C PHE A 207 -4.43 8.26 3.46
N THR A 208 -5.03 7.12 3.18
CA THR A 208 -5.57 6.15 4.15
C THR A 208 -4.78 4.85 4.02
N ASN A 209 -4.76 4.01 5.04
CA ASN A 209 -4.09 2.71 5.00
C ASN A 209 -5.11 1.58 4.99
N LEU A 210 -4.79 0.48 4.31
CA LEU A 210 -5.54 -0.76 4.43
C LEU A 210 -5.08 -1.49 5.71
N PRO A 211 -5.93 -1.72 6.73
CA PRO A 211 -5.48 -2.21 8.04
C PRO A 211 -4.84 -3.59 8.03
N THR A 212 -5.12 -4.39 7.01
CA THR A 212 -4.58 -5.74 6.80
C THR A 212 -3.18 -5.74 6.18
N GLU A 213 -2.71 -4.60 5.66
CA GLU A 213 -1.49 -4.50 4.86
C GLU A 213 -0.69 -3.24 5.22
N TRP A 214 0.46 -3.41 5.88
CA TRP A 214 1.29 -2.27 6.32
C TRP A 214 1.87 -1.42 5.17
N TRP A 215 1.96 -2.00 3.97
CA TRP A 215 2.53 -1.39 2.77
C TRP A 215 1.49 -0.63 1.91
N HIS A 216 0.19 -0.93 2.05
CA HIS A 216 -0.85 -0.46 1.12
C HIS A 216 -1.46 0.87 1.59
N TYR A 217 -1.53 1.83 0.68
CA TYR A 217 -2.14 3.14 0.94
C TYR A 217 -3.00 3.62 -0.23
N ASP A 218 -4.09 4.32 0.10
CA ASP A 218 -5.07 4.81 -0.87
C ASP A 218 -5.26 6.32 -0.78
N TYR A 219 -5.48 6.92 -1.94
CA TYR A 219 -5.96 8.29 -2.08
C TYR A 219 -6.99 8.37 -3.20
N GLY A 220 -8.11 9.06 -2.95
CA GLY A 220 -9.12 9.42 -3.95
C GLY A 220 -9.97 8.28 -4.52
N ASN A 221 -9.64 7.00 -4.29
CA ASN A 221 -10.49 5.87 -4.67
C ASN A 221 -11.59 5.56 -3.62
N SER A 222 -12.43 4.56 -3.87
CA SER A 222 -13.53 4.20 -2.96
C SER A 222 -13.07 3.70 -1.59
N LEU A 223 -11.92 3.06 -1.49
CA LEU A 223 -11.36 2.61 -0.20
C LEU A 223 -10.92 3.82 0.64
N TRP A 224 -10.26 4.80 0.01
CA TRP A 224 -9.95 6.09 0.64
C TRP A 224 -11.20 6.83 1.08
N ALA A 225 -12.21 6.90 0.22
CA ALA A 225 -13.47 7.58 0.49
C ALA A 225 -14.21 6.96 1.68
N PHE A 226 -14.17 5.62 1.80
CA PHE A 226 -14.74 4.89 2.93
C PHE A 226 -14.12 5.31 4.26
N TYR A 227 -12.79 5.34 4.35
CA TYR A 227 -12.08 5.71 5.60
C TYR A 227 -12.14 7.21 5.91
N LYS A 228 -12.17 8.07 4.88
CA LYS A 228 -12.33 9.53 5.06
C LYS A 228 -13.78 9.97 5.28
N ASN A 229 -14.75 9.09 5.05
CA ASN A 229 -16.18 9.45 4.97
C ASN A 229 -16.41 10.60 3.97
N ASP A 230 -15.88 10.41 2.76
CA ASP A 230 -15.89 11.38 1.65
C ASP A 230 -16.39 10.72 0.35
N ILE A 231 -16.35 11.45 -0.77
CA ILE A 231 -16.72 10.96 -2.11
C ILE A 231 -15.44 10.56 -2.87
N ALA A 232 -15.45 9.39 -3.48
CA ALA A 232 -14.33 8.95 -4.33
C ALA A 232 -14.22 9.84 -5.57
N ILE A 233 -13.00 10.24 -5.92
CA ILE A 233 -12.68 11.11 -7.06
C ILE A 233 -11.91 10.39 -8.17
N TYR A 234 -11.53 9.12 -7.96
CA TYR A 234 -10.87 8.29 -8.97
C TYR A 234 -11.69 7.02 -9.25
N GLY A 235 -12.09 6.88 -10.50
CA GLY A 235 -12.60 5.66 -11.11
C GLY A 235 -11.50 4.87 -11.81
N ALA A 236 -11.90 3.76 -12.43
CA ALA A 236 -10.99 2.87 -13.14
C ALA A 236 -10.33 3.55 -14.34
N VAL A 237 -9.04 3.27 -14.54
CA VAL A 237 -8.31 3.64 -15.75
C VAL A 237 -8.01 2.37 -16.54
N ASP A 238 -8.66 2.19 -17.68
CA ASP A 238 -8.39 1.08 -18.59
C ASP A 238 -7.23 1.45 -19.54
N GLY A 239 -6.00 1.17 -19.10
CA GLY A 239 -4.76 1.29 -19.89
C GLY A 239 -3.99 2.60 -19.71
N THR A 240 -2.66 2.50 -19.60
CA THR A 240 -1.76 3.63 -19.79
C THR A 240 -1.78 3.97 -21.28
N ARG A 241 -2.28 5.15 -21.66
CA ARG A 241 -2.10 5.61 -23.04
C ARG A 241 -0.60 5.80 -23.25
N ASN A 242 0.05 4.84 -23.90
CA ASN A 242 1.37 5.02 -24.49
C ASN A 242 1.36 6.34 -25.28
N ARG A 243 2.07 7.33 -24.77
CA ARG A 243 2.57 8.46 -25.54
C ARG A 243 4.07 8.51 -25.35
#